data_AF-A0A1Y1LLY4-F1
#
_entry.id   AF-A0A1Y1LLY4-F1
#
_cell.length_a   1.000
_cell.length_b   1.000
_cell.length_c   1.000
_cell.angle_alpha   90.00
_cell.angle_beta   90.00
_cell.angle_gamma   90.00
#
_symmetry.space_group_name_H-M   'P 1'
#
loop_
_entity.id
_entity.type
_entity.pdbx_description
1 polymer ?
#
loop_
_entity_poly.entity_id
_entity_poly.type
_entity_poly.pdbx_seq_one_letter_code
_entity_poly.pdbx_strand_id
1 'polypeptide(L)'
;EDCWTVISSFFDTKGLVSQQTDSFDEFTQTTIQDLVNEYSTITLDQPNPPSGAGEKVALRRYEIKFGTVMVSRPTISETDGTVTSLLPYECRDRNLTYASPLYINITKKVSRAVEQDIPLKELDDAQREELKRTGEMPTKLVWEQEESAEDDDP
;
A
#
# COMPACT_ATOMS: atom_id res chain seq x y z
N GLU A 1 -36.11 42.56 14.35
CA GLU A 1 -35.68 41.67 15.44
C GLU A 1 -35.47 40.23 14.95
N ASP A 2 -36.29 39.73 14.02
CA ASP A 2 -36.14 38.37 13.46
C ASP A 2 -34.78 38.02 12.85
N CYS A 3 -34.08 38.97 12.21
CA CYS A 3 -32.78 38.68 11.60
C CYS A 3 -31.73 38.21 12.63
N TRP A 4 -31.76 38.74 13.86
CA TRP A 4 -30.83 38.33 14.91
C TRP A 4 -31.17 36.94 15.44
N THR A 5 -32.45 36.59 15.52
CA THR A 5 -32.90 35.25 15.91
C THR A 5 -32.40 34.18 14.93
N VAL A 6 -32.43 34.47 13.62
CA VAL A 6 -31.92 33.56 12.58
C VAL A 6 -30.40 33.42 12.64
N ILE A 7 -29.68 34.51 12.90
CA ILE A 7 -28.22 34.48 13.00
C ILE A 7 -27.80 33.67 14.24
N SER A 8 -28.44 33.88 15.39
CA SER A 8 -28.16 33.13 16.61
C SER A 8 -28.47 31.64 16.44
N SER A 9 -29.61 31.28 15.83
CA SER A 9 -29.95 29.87 15.60
C SER A 9 -28.97 29.17 14.64
N PHE A 10 -28.43 29.89 13.67
CA PHE A 10 -27.36 29.38 12.80
C PHE A 10 -26.08 29.07 13.59
N PHE A 11 -25.63 29.99 14.44
CA PHE A 11 -24.41 29.78 15.26
C PHE A 11 -24.59 28.75 16.36
N ASP A 12 -25.78 28.61 16.94
CA ASP A 12 -26.07 27.55 17.90
C ASP A 12 -26.00 26.16 17.26
N THR A 13 -26.37 26.05 15.97
CA THR A 13 -26.39 24.78 15.24
C THR A 13 -25.04 24.42 14.63
N LYS A 14 -24.39 25.38 13.95
CA LYS A 14 -23.14 25.15 13.23
C LYS A 14 -21.91 25.46 14.07
N GLY A 15 -22.00 26.40 15.00
CA GLY A 15 -20.83 26.94 15.69
C GLY A 15 -20.05 27.93 14.84
N LEU A 16 -19.21 28.74 15.50
CA LEU A 16 -18.42 29.79 14.85
C LEU A 16 -17.24 29.23 14.04
N VAL A 17 -16.72 28.07 14.42
CA VAL A 17 -15.47 27.49 13.87
C VAL A 17 -15.73 26.15 13.17
N SER A 18 -16.98 25.91 12.76
CA SER A 18 -17.39 24.64 12.13
C SER A 18 -16.57 24.32 10.89
N GLN A 19 -16.19 25.33 10.11
CA GLN A 19 -15.47 25.13 8.86
C GLN A 19 -14.15 24.37 9.03
N GLN A 20 -13.44 24.59 10.14
CA GLN A 20 -12.15 23.95 10.39
C GLN A 20 -12.31 22.52 10.91
N THR A 21 -13.35 22.27 11.71
CA THR A 21 -13.65 20.92 12.20
C THR A 21 -14.22 20.06 11.06
N ASP A 22 -15.14 20.62 10.28
CA ASP A 22 -15.79 19.94 9.16
C ASP A 22 -14.77 19.57 8.08
N SER A 23 -13.83 20.47 7.75
CA SER A 23 -12.78 20.18 6.76
C SER A 23 -11.78 19.14 7.24
N PHE A 24 -11.45 19.13 8.54
CA PHE A 24 -10.58 18.13 9.14
C PHE A 24 -11.26 16.75 9.20
N ASP A 25 -12.55 16.71 9.55
CA ASP A 25 -13.33 15.48 9.58
C ASP A 25 -13.49 14.89 8.18
N GLU A 26 -13.78 15.73 7.17
CA GLU A 26 -13.83 15.32 5.76
C GLU A 26 -12.47 14.78 5.29
N PHE A 27 -11.38 15.47 5.64
CA PHE A 27 -10.03 15.04 5.28
C PHE A 27 -9.69 13.67 5.87
N THR A 28 -9.94 13.48 7.17
CA THR A 28 -9.59 12.25 7.88
C THR A 28 -10.45 11.05 7.49
N GLN A 29 -11.73 11.27 7.16
CA GLN A 29 -12.67 10.20 6.84
C GLN A 29 -12.64 9.80 5.36
N THR A 30 -12.48 10.77 4.46
CA THR A 30 -12.66 10.55 3.01
C THR A 30 -11.37 10.78 2.24
N THR A 31 -10.80 11.99 2.34
CA THR A 31 -9.69 12.41 1.47
C THR A 31 -8.45 11.53 1.62
N ILE A 32 -8.11 11.10 2.83
CA ILE A 32 -6.96 10.21 3.06
C ILE A 32 -7.16 8.86 2.35
N GLN A 33 -8.34 8.26 2.45
CA GLN A 33 -8.61 6.97 1.81
C GLN A 33 -8.62 7.10 0.29
N ASP A 34 -9.17 8.19 -0.25
CA ASP A 34 -9.16 8.46 -1.69
C ASP A 34 -7.73 8.61 -2.24
N LEU A 35 -6.86 9.31 -1.50
CA LEU A 35 -5.46 9.45 -1.85
C LEU A 35 -4.74 8.09 -1.85
N VAL A 36 -4.98 7.24 -0.84
CA VAL A 36 -4.40 5.90 -0.79
C VAL A 36 -4.91 5.02 -1.94
N ASN A 37 -6.19 5.18 -2.33
CA ASN A 37 -6.76 4.46 -3.47
C ASN A 37 -6.14 4.89 -4.81
N GLU A 38 -5.84 6.18 -4.98
CA GLU A 38 -5.16 6.72 -6.16
C GLU A 38 -3.76 6.07 -6.34
N TYR A 39 -3.00 5.96 -5.24
CA TYR A 39 -1.66 5.36 -5.23
C TYR A 39 -1.66 3.93 -4.71
N SER A 40 -2.70 3.15 -5.02
CA SER A 40 -2.98 1.86 -4.36
C SER A 40 -1.95 0.75 -4.61
N THR A 41 -1.14 0.83 -5.66
CA THR A 41 -0.24 -0.26 -6.06
C THR A 41 1.18 0.24 -6.30
N ILE A 42 2.14 -0.40 -5.66
CA ILE A 42 3.57 -0.21 -5.90
C ILE A 42 4.14 -1.52 -6.42
N THR A 43 4.78 -1.46 -7.59
CA THR A 43 5.52 -2.58 -8.16
C THR A 43 7.02 -2.35 -8.05
N LEU A 44 7.74 -3.36 -7.60
CA LEU A 44 9.19 -3.38 -7.53
C LEU A 44 9.70 -4.57 -8.33
N ASP A 45 10.47 -4.29 -9.37
CA ASP A 45 11.07 -5.30 -10.23
C ASP A 45 12.53 -5.51 -9.83
N GLN A 46 12.86 -6.74 -9.43
CA GLN A 46 14.21 -7.19 -9.16
C GLN A 46 14.75 -7.94 -10.38
N PRO A 47 15.70 -7.37 -11.13
CA PRO A 47 16.35 -8.06 -12.25
C PRO A 47 17.33 -9.11 -11.73
N ASN A 48 17.41 -10.25 -12.45
CA ASN A 48 18.36 -11.34 -12.19
C ASN A 48 18.46 -11.76 -10.71
N PRO A 49 17.35 -12.16 -10.07
CA PRO A 49 17.38 -12.62 -8.69
C PRO A 49 18.21 -13.91 -8.57
N PRO A 50 18.86 -14.15 -7.41
CA PRO A 50 19.61 -15.38 -7.19
C PRO A 50 18.68 -16.58 -7.30
N SER A 51 19.00 -17.52 -8.20
CA SER A 51 18.19 -18.70 -8.45
C SER A 51 18.88 -19.98 -7.99
N GLY A 52 18.08 -20.95 -7.53
CA GLY A 52 18.57 -22.29 -7.20
C GLY A 52 19.09 -23.04 -8.44
N ALA A 53 19.90 -24.07 -8.22
CA ALA A 53 20.51 -24.86 -9.29
C ALA A 53 19.44 -25.52 -10.17
N GLY A 54 19.18 -24.94 -11.36
CA GLY A 54 18.31 -25.52 -12.38
C GLY A 54 17.31 -24.57 -13.03
N GLU A 55 17.00 -23.43 -12.42
CA GLU A 55 16.00 -22.48 -12.93
C GLU A 55 16.62 -21.12 -13.23
N LYS A 56 16.55 -20.69 -14.49
CA LYS A 56 16.96 -19.33 -14.88
C LYS A 56 15.80 -18.38 -14.62
N VAL A 57 16.03 -17.41 -13.76
CA VAL A 57 15.02 -16.43 -13.35
C VAL A 57 15.41 -15.10 -13.94
N ALA A 58 14.58 -14.60 -14.85
CA ALA A 58 14.84 -13.31 -15.48
C ALA A 58 14.43 -12.17 -14.54
N LEU A 59 13.28 -12.30 -13.86
CA LEU A 59 12.71 -11.22 -13.04
C LEU A 59 11.98 -11.76 -11.82
N ARG A 60 12.07 -11.05 -10.70
CA ARG A 60 11.15 -11.21 -9.56
C ARG A 60 10.44 -9.88 -9.32
N ARG A 61 9.12 -9.89 -9.38
CA ARG A 61 8.26 -8.73 -9.20
C ARG A 61 7.56 -8.82 -7.85
N TYR A 62 7.74 -7.79 -7.03
CA TYR A 62 6.98 -7.58 -5.81
C TYR A 62 5.88 -6.56 -6.10
N GLU A 63 4.65 -6.93 -5.85
CA GLU A 63 3.49 -6.06 -5.94
C GLU A 63 2.95 -5.83 -4.53
N ILE A 64 2.99 -4.57 -4.09
CA ILE A 64 2.48 -4.13 -2.81
C ILE A 64 1.19 -3.37 -3.08
N LYS A 65 0.09 -3.83 -2.49
CA LYS A 65 -1.22 -3.18 -2.57
C LYS A 65 -1.59 -2.59 -1.22
N PHE A 66 -1.89 -1.29 -1.21
CA PHE A 66 -2.45 -0.62 -0.05
C PHE A 66 -3.96 -0.84 0.04
N GLY A 67 -4.43 -1.11 1.25
CA GLY A 67 -5.82 -1.34 1.59
C GLY A 67 -6.42 -0.20 2.41
N THR A 68 -7.22 -0.57 3.40
CA THR A 68 -7.95 0.39 4.23
C THR A 68 -7.04 1.11 5.22
N VAL A 69 -7.25 2.42 5.37
CA VAL A 69 -6.59 3.27 6.34
C VAL A 69 -7.38 3.33 7.65
N MET A 70 -6.68 3.27 8.78
CA MET A 70 -7.25 3.40 10.12
C MET A 70 -6.50 4.47 10.91
N VAL A 71 -7.23 5.47 11.41
CA VAL A 71 -6.69 6.51 12.29
C VAL A 71 -7.01 6.12 13.73
N SER A 72 -5.99 6.01 14.57
CA SER A 72 -6.16 5.63 15.97
C SER A 72 -6.36 6.85 16.88
N ARG A 73 -6.38 6.66 18.19
CA ARG A 73 -6.38 7.80 19.13
C ARG A 73 -4.97 8.35 19.30
N PRO A 74 -4.81 9.65 19.60
CA PRO A 74 -3.51 10.23 19.91
C PRO A 74 -2.80 9.50 21.06
N THR A 75 -1.61 8.99 20.78
CA THR A 75 -0.80 8.19 21.71
C THR A 75 0.67 8.58 21.62
N ILE A 76 1.40 8.42 22.72
CA ILE A 76 2.85 8.55 22.76
C ILE A 76 3.49 7.26 23.27
N SER A 77 4.64 6.92 22.70
CA SER A 77 5.51 5.88 23.23
C SER A 77 6.56 6.54 24.13
N GLU A 78 6.50 6.26 25.43
CA GLU A 78 7.46 6.80 26.40
C GLU A 78 8.77 5.99 26.41
N THR A 79 9.80 6.50 27.09
CA THR A 79 11.15 5.88 27.13
C THR A 79 11.15 4.48 27.74
N ASP A 80 10.14 4.15 28.54
CA ASP A 80 9.93 2.84 29.13
C ASP A 80 9.23 1.84 28.19
N GLY A 81 8.86 2.28 26.97
CA GLY A 81 8.16 1.48 25.97
C GLY A 81 6.65 1.36 26.24
N THR A 82 6.11 2.06 27.22
CA THR A 82 4.66 2.09 27.44
C THR A 82 3.99 3.04 26.46
N VAL A 83 2.84 2.61 25.93
CA VAL A 83 2.01 3.42 25.04
C VAL A 83 0.86 3.99 25.86
N THR A 84 0.84 5.31 26.01
CA THR A 84 -0.20 6.03 26.76
C THR A 84 -1.01 6.92 25.83
N SER A 85 -2.30 7.03 26.09
CA SER A 85 -3.18 7.96 25.37
C SER A 85 -2.91 9.39 25.83
N LEU A 86 -2.76 10.32 24.88
CA LEU A 86 -2.51 11.72 25.19
C LEU A 86 -3.81 12.52 25.28
N LEU A 87 -3.83 13.47 26.21
CA LEU A 87 -4.85 14.51 26.26
C LEU A 87 -4.28 15.86 25.81
N PRO A 88 -5.08 16.73 25.16
CA PRO A 88 -4.57 18.00 24.63
C PRO A 88 -3.93 18.93 25.66
N TYR A 89 -4.35 18.89 26.93
CA TYR A 89 -3.75 19.73 27.98
C TYR A 89 -2.37 19.20 28.41
N GLU A 90 -2.21 17.88 28.51
CA GLU A 90 -0.94 17.24 28.87
C GLU A 90 0.13 17.49 27.82
N CYS A 91 -0.27 17.51 26.54
CA CYS A 91 0.62 17.90 25.46
C CYS A 91 1.12 19.34 25.61
N ARG A 92 0.27 20.27 26.06
CA ARG A 92 0.67 21.67 26.26
C ARG A 92 1.62 21.81 27.45
N ASP A 93 1.33 21.14 28.56
CA ASP A 93 2.16 21.23 29.77
C ASP A 93 3.56 20.61 29.57
N ARG A 94 3.64 19.51 28.79
CA ARG A 94 4.89 18.79 28.53
C ARG A 94 5.58 19.22 27.23
N ASN A 95 5.06 20.22 26.51
CA ASN A 95 5.52 20.61 25.16
C ASN A 95 5.60 19.42 24.18
N LEU A 96 4.60 18.54 24.19
CA LEU A 96 4.47 17.41 23.26
C LEU A 96 3.55 17.75 22.08
N THR A 97 3.70 16.99 21.00
CA THR A 97 2.82 17.07 19.85
C THR A 97 1.61 16.15 20.04
N TYR A 98 0.41 16.70 19.91
CA TYR A 98 -0.83 15.92 19.90
C TYR A 98 -1.03 15.29 18.52
N ALA A 99 -0.49 14.10 18.32
CA ALA A 99 -0.53 13.37 17.05
C ALA A 99 -1.12 11.96 17.24
N SER A 100 -1.77 11.46 16.19
CA SER A 100 -2.31 10.09 16.14
C SER A 100 -1.56 9.23 15.13
N PRO A 101 -1.21 7.98 15.49
CA PRO A 101 -0.71 7.03 14.52
C PRO A 101 -1.80 6.58 13.55
N LEU A 102 -1.40 6.46 12.28
CA LEU A 102 -2.22 6.01 11.17
C LEU A 102 -1.70 4.65 10.70
N TYR A 103 -2.61 3.68 10.59
CA TYR A 103 -2.33 2.32 10.17
C TYR A 103 -2.94 2.07 8.79
N ILE A 104 -2.28 1.26 7.97
CA ILE A 104 -2.76 0.88 6.63
C ILE A 104 -2.58 -0.63 6.48
N ASN A 105 -3.62 -1.31 6.00
CA ASN A 105 -3.53 -2.71 5.64
C ASN A 105 -2.74 -2.86 4.33
N ILE A 106 -1.75 -3.75 4.30
CA ILE A 106 -0.90 -3.97 3.13
C ILE A 106 -1.01 -5.42 2.72
N THR A 107 -1.27 -5.66 1.43
CA THR A 107 -1.22 -6.99 0.83
C THR A 107 -0.02 -7.06 -0.10
N LYS A 108 0.80 -8.10 0.06
CA LYS A 108 2.00 -8.33 -0.77
C LYS A 108 1.74 -9.51 -1.69
N LYS A 109 2.12 -9.38 -2.95
CA LYS A 109 2.16 -10.49 -3.92
C LYS A 109 3.55 -10.58 -4.52
N VAL A 110 4.10 -11.78 -4.58
CA VAL A 110 5.41 -12.02 -5.18
C VAL A 110 5.21 -12.89 -6.41
N SER A 111 5.79 -12.46 -7.52
CA SER A 111 5.73 -13.18 -8.80
C SER A 111 7.12 -13.29 -9.41
N ARG A 112 7.40 -14.43 -10.03
CA ARG A 112 8.70 -14.78 -10.58
C ARG A 112 8.55 -15.13 -12.05
N ALA A 113 9.35 -14.50 -12.90
CA ALA A 113 9.45 -14.82 -14.31
C ALA A 113 10.59 -15.82 -14.51
N VAL A 114 10.23 -17.07 -14.80
CA VAL A 114 11.17 -18.17 -15.07
C VAL A 114 11.30 -18.33 -16.58
N GLU A 115 12.53 -18.48 -17.06
CA GLU A 115 12.82 -18.84 -18.45
C GLU A 115 12.62 -20.35 -18.61
N GLN A 116 11.66 -20.75 -19.43
CA GLN A 116 11.39 -22.14 -19.78
C GLN A 116 11.62 -22.38 -21.27
N ASP A 117 12.25 -23.50 -21.61
CA ASP A 117 12.46 -23.90 -23.00
C ASP A 117 11.11 -24.19 -23.69
N ILE A 118 10.94 -23.68 -24.91
CA ILE A 118 9.72 -23.91 -25.68
C ILE A 118 9.74 -25.36 -26.24
N PRO A 119 8.68 -26.17 -26.02
CA PRO A 119 8.59 -27.50 -26.62
C PRO A 119 8.58 -27.44 -28.15
N LEU A 120 9.27 -28.38 -28.80
CA LEU A 120 9.46 -28.43 -30.27
C LEU A 120 8.15 -28.31 -31.09
N LYS A 121 7.04 -28.76 -30.52
CA LYS A 121 5.70 -28.76 -31.13
C LYS A 121 5.10 -27.37 -31.30
N GLU A 122 5.51 -26.42 -30.44
CA GLU A 122 4.97 -25.05 -30.37
C GLU A 122 5.89 -24.01 -31.01
N LEU A 123 7.02 -24.42 -31.60
CA LEU A 123 7.91 -23.50 -32.31
C LEU A 123 7.30 -23.03 -33.63
N ASP A 124 7.28 -21.71 -33.82
CA ASP A 124 6.99 -21.08 -35.11
C ASP A 124 8.09 -21.37 -36.13
N ASP A 125 7.76 -21.28 -37.43
CA ASP A 125 8.69 -21.61 -38.51
C ASP A 125 9.98 -20.76 -38.46
N ALA A 126 9.88 -19.49 -38.06
CA ALA A 126 11.04 -18.62 -37.84
C ALA A 126 11.93 -19.10 -36.68
N GLN A 127 11.35 -19.55 -35.58
CA GLN A 127 12.08 -20.05 -34.41
C GLN A 127 12.78 -21.38 -34.72
N ARG A 128 12.19 -22.21 -35.59
CA ARG A 128 12.80 -23.46 -36.07
C ARG A 128 14.03 -23.21 -36.94
N GLU A 129 13.99 -22.19 -37.78
CA GLU A 129 15.15 -21.78 -38.59
C GLU A 129 16.27 -21.22 -37.72
N GLU A 130 15.94 -20.45 -36.68
CA GLU A 130 16.93 -19.97 -35.72
C GLU A 130 17.54 -21.11 -34.91
N LEU A 131 16.73 -22.05 -34.43
CA LEU A 131 17.23 -23.25 -33.73
C LEU A 131 18.20 -24.07 -34.60
N LYS A 132 17.93 -24.18 -35.90
CA LYS A 132 18.86 -24.82 -36.86
C LYS A 132 20.15 -24.04 -37.07
N ARG A 133 20.13 -22.71 -36.87
CA ARG A 133 21.27 -21.81 -37.09
C ARG A 133 22.15 -21.64 -35.85
N THR A 134 21.54 -21.49 -34.67
CA THR A 134 22.23 -21.19 -33.41
C THR A 134 22.43 -22.42 -32.53
N GLY A 135 21.63 -23.48 -32.70
CA GLY A 135 21.69 -24.70 -31.90
C GLY A 135 21.18 -24.54 -30.46
N GLU A 136 20.72 -23.35 -30.07
CA GLU A 136 20.14 -23.06 -28.76
C GLU A 136 18.60 -23.12 -28.82
N MET A 137 17.97 -23.65 -27.78
CA MET A 137 16.51 -23.71 -27.67
C MET A 137 15.95 -22.32 -27.36
N PRO A 138 14.93 -21.84 -28.10
CA PRO A 138 14.27 -20.59 -27.75
C PRO A 138 13.53 -20.75 -26.41
N THR A 139 13.70 -19.78 -25.53
CA THR A 139 13.07 -19.73 -24.20
C THR A 139 11.88 -18.79 -24.19
N LYS A 140 10.85 -19.13 -23.41
CA LYS A 140 9.72 -18.24 -23.09
C LYS A 140 9.74 -17.88 -21.61
N LEU A 141 9.28 -16.67 -21.29
CA LEU A 141 9.08 -16.23 -19.90
C LEU A 141 7.71 -16.71 -19.42
N VAL A 142 7.70 -17.52 -18.36
CA VAL A 142 6.49 -17.96 -17.66
C VAL A 142 6.46 -17.26 -16.30
N TRP A 143 5.33 -16.60 -16.02
CA TRP A 143 5.10 -15.96 -14.72
C TRP A 143 4.47 -16.95 -13.76
N GLU A 144 5.16 -17.22 -12.67
CA GLU A 144 4.68 -18.04 -11.56
C GLU A 144 4.44 -17.15 -10.34
N GLN A 145 3.32 -17.34 -9.66
CA GLN A 145 3.06 -16.68 -8.38
C GLN A 145 3.79 -17.46 -7.29
N GLU A 146 4.63 -16.76 -6.53
CA GLU A 146 5.25 -17.31 -5.35
C GLU A 146 4.27 -17.05 -4.20
N GLU A 147 3.57 -18.09 -3.75
CA GLU A 147 2.75 -18.00 -2.54
C GLU A 147 3.67 -17.69 -1.35
N SER A 148 3.54 -16.49 -0.80
CA SER A 148 4.13 -16.17 0.49
C SER A 148 3.35 -16.92 1.57
N ALA A 149 4.03 -17.83 2.28
CA ALA A 149 3.48 -18.62 3.39
C ALA A 149 3.05 -17.81 4.64
N GLU A 150 2.85 -16.49 4.51
CA GLU A 150 2.49 -15.58 5.60
C GLU A 150 1.00 -15.18 5.60
N ASP A 151 0.22 -15.61 4.60
CA ASP A 151 -1.23 -15.33 4.50
C ASP A 151 -2.13 -16.34 5.27
N ASP A 152 -1.54 -17.20 6.12
CA ASP A 152 -2.23 -18.28 6.85
C ASP A 152 -2.06 -18.13 8.38
N ASP A 153 -2.44 -16.98 8.94
CA ASP A 153 -2.72 -16.86 10.38
C ASP A 153 -4.02 -16.04 10.60
N PRO A 154 -5.03 -16.58 11.31
CA PRO A 154 -6.39 -16.04 11.42
C PRO A 154 -6.56 -14.84 12.36
#